data_AF-W5J808-F1
#
_entry.id   AF-W5J808-F1
#
_cell.length_a   1.000
_cell.length_b   1.000
_cell.length_c   1.000
_cell.angle_alpha   90.00
_cell.angle_beta   90.00
_cell.angle_gamma   90.00
#
_symmetry.space_group_name_H-M   'P 1'
#
loop_
_entity.id
_entity.type
_entity.pdbx_description
1 polymer ?
#
loop_
_entity_poly.entity_id
_entity_poly.type
_entity_poly.pdbx_seq_one_letter_code
_entity_poly.pdbx_strand_id
1 'polypeptide(L)'
;MGAFVANYEAVGTINNFVPLKDIECYAADAPKPGETKLPATILAPFHTFIMQVNLHPVRILLNLQKYGLFGADMKLMCEVLVAMMEREMKRRGEANEVMSFKYHYLAYIIGEIVKHRDYLNSRRDANQDAKSDFLDLFAKRVLKLGKDGTREYLDALIRECVREFPFRDCTLFRQVVAQMTNKENVSTPLDIVSTAINGQRGFQDTVPICSSCGEEKPDKKCSKCKAVQYCDRQCQRLHWFAHKKVCARPSANPSAEAAMISKEIDSTEINEQLQKLVAG
;
A
#
# COMPACT_ATOMS: atom_id res chain seq x y z
N MET A 1 12.12 -3.05 -23.20
CA MET A 1 11.10 -2.39 -22.36
C MET A 1 11.48 -0.93 -22.13
N GLY A 2 11.21 -0.04 -23.10
CA GLY A 2 11.61 1.39 -23.02
C GLY A 2 10.45 2.38 -23.20
N ALA A 3 9.21 1.92 -23.34
CA ALA A 3 8.08 2.75 -23.77
C ALA A 3 7.36 3.53 -22.64
N PHE A 4 7.71 3.30 -21.36
CA PHE A 4 7.02 3.90 -20.21
C PHE A 4 7.97 4.60 -19.23
N VAL A 5 9.14 5.04 -19.70
CA VAL A 5 10.04 5.85 -18.87
C VAL A 5 9.26 7.07 -18.37
N ALA A 6 9.14 7.19 -17.04
CA ALA A 6 8.38 8.23 -16.31
C ALA A 6 6.84 8.14 -16.27
N ASN A 7 6.19 7.08 -16.79
CA ASN A 7 4.73 6.87 -16.62
C ASN A 7 4.41 5.71 -15.66
N TYR A 8 4.74 5.92 -14.38
CA TYR A 8 4.60 4.91 -13.32
C TYR A 8 3.15 4.50 -13.04
N GLU A 9 2.21 5.42 -13.24
CA GLU A 9 0.78 5.15 -13.08
C GLU A 9 0.31 4.11 -14.10
N ALA A 10 0.68 4.28 -15.38
CA ALA A 10 0.38 3.30 -16.43
C ALA A 10 1.04 1.94 -16.18
N VAL A 11 2.32 1.93 -15.78
CA VAL A 11 3.02 0.67 -15.44
C VAL A 11 2.35 -0.03 -14.26
N GLY A 12 2.01 0.72 -13.22
CA GLY A 12 1.24 0.20 -12.09
C GLY A 12 -0.09 -0.39 -12.54
N THR A 13 -0.88 0.31 -13.36
CA THR A 13 -2.15 -0.21 -13.87
C THR A 13 -1.96 -1.50 -14.68
N ILE A 14 -0.97 -1.55 -15.58
CA ILE A 14 -0.69 -2.73 -16.40
C ILE A 14 -0.28 -3.92 -15.53
N ASN A 15 0.66 -3.72 -14.60
CA ASN A 15 1.17 -4.78 -13.72
C ASN A 15 0.09 -5.35 -12.79
N ASN A 16 -0.95 -4.57 -12.52
CA ASN A 16 -2.05 -4.94 -11.63
C ASN A 16 -3.34 -5.32 -12.37
N PHE A 17 -3.32 -5.35 -13.71
CA PHE A 17 -4.49 -5.66 -14.51
C PHE A 17 -4.86 -7.14 -14.38
N VAL A 18 -6.13 -7.38 -14.07
CA VAL A 18 -6.72 -8.73 -14.01
C VAL A 18 -7.93 -8.75 -14.94
N PRO A 19 -7.97 -9.60 -15.98
CA PRO A 19 -9.18 -9.75 -16.78
C PRO A 19 -10.37 -10.19 -15.91
N LEU A 20 -11.54 -9.57 -16.08
CA LEU A 20 -12.74 -9.92 -15.29
C LEU A 20 -13.09 -11.42 -15.41
N LYS A 21 -12.98 -11.98 -16.62
CA LYS A 21 -13.17 -13.41 -16.90
C LYS A 21 -12.29 -14.34 -16.05
N ASP A 22 -11.13 -13.88 -15.60
CA ASP A 22 -10.21 -14.71 -14.82
C ASP A 22 -10.70 -14.85 -13.37
N ILE A 23 -11.58 -13.95 -12.91
CA ILE A 23 -12.14 -13.97 -11.57
C ILE A 23 -13.62 -14.38 -11.50
N GLU A 24 -14.33 -14.40 -12.63
CA GLU A 24 -15.73 -14.87 -12.70
C GLU A 24 -15.90 -16.30 -12.15
N CYS A 25 -14.89 -17.14 -12.33
CA CYS A 25 -14.88 -18.50 -11.77
C CYS A 25 -14.82 -18.54 -10.24
N TYR A 26 -14.64 -17.41 -9.53
CA TYR A 26 -14.71 -17.33 -8.08
C TYR A 26 -16.01 -16.72 -7.56
N ALA A 27 -16.99 -16.47 -8.43
CA ALA A 27 -18.30 -16.00 -8.04
C ALA A 27 -19.42 -16.94 -8.49
N ALA A 28 -20.54 -16.92 -7.75
CA ALA A 28 -21.76 -17.64 -8.10
C ALA A 28 -22.98 -16.94 -7.47
N ASP A 29 -24.15 -17.02 -8.13
CA ASP A 29 -25.41 -16.51 -7.56
C ASP A 29 -25.89 -17.35 -6.38
N ALA A 30 -25.65 -18.67 -6.44
CA ALA A 30 -25.96 -19.63 -5.38
C ALA A 30 -24.78 -20.60 -5.19
N PRO A 31 -23.79 -20.25 -4.34
CA PRO A 31 -22.68 -21.15 -4.00
C PRO A 31 -23.20 -22.47 -3.42
N LYS A 32 -22.65 -23.60 -3.86
CA LYS A 32 -22.98 -24.89 -3.23
C LYS A 32 -22.35 -24.97 -1.84
N PRO A 33 -22.93 -25.73 -0.90
CA PRO A 33 -22.31 -25.96 0.40
C PRO A 33 -20.88 -26.49 0.24
N GLY A 34 -19.90 -25.79 0.83
CA GLY A 34 -18.47 -26.14 0.75
C GLY A 34 -17.70 -25.51 -0.40
N GLU A 35 -18.33 -24.75 -1.30
CA GLU A 35 -17.63 -23.99 -2.34
C GLU A 35 -17.24 -22.59 -1.85
N THR A 36 -15.95 -22.26 -1.88
CA THR A 36 -15.45 -20.90 -1.69
C THR A 36 -15.77 -20.05 -2.94
N LYS A 37 -16.94 -19.41 -2.96
CA LYS A 37 -17.38 -18.51 -4.04
C LYS A 37 -17.94 -17.22 -3.47
N LEU A 38 -17.50 -16.10 -4.00
CA LEU A 38 -18.06 -14.77 -3.73
C LEU A 38 -19.51 -14.70 -4.24
N PRO A 39 -20.41 -14.00 -3.53
CA PRO A 39 -21.68 -13.58 -4.09
C PRO A 39 -21.46 -12.79 -5.40
N ALA A 40 -22.25 -13.06 -6.43
CA ALA A 40 -22.14 -12.35 -7.71
C ALA A 40 -22.27 -10.83 -7.56
N THR A 41 -23.03 -10.37 -6.57
CA THR A 41 -23.22 -8.96 -6.23
C THR A 41 -21.93 -8.23 -5.85
N ILE A 42 -20.93 -8.95 -5.32
CA ILE A 42 -19.66 -8.35 -4.91
C ILE A 42 -18.53 -8.58 -5.92
N LEU A 43 -18.79 -9.26 -7.04
CA LEU A 43 -17.76 -9.56 -8.04
C LEU A 43 -17.13 -8.29 -8.63
N ALA A 44 -17.96 -7.35 -9.08
CA ALA A 44 -17.48 -6.08 -9.66
C ALA A 44 -16.71 -5.19 -8.65
N PRO A 45 -17.18 -4.96 -7.41
CA PRO A 45 -16.39 -4.22 -6.43
C PRO A 45 -15.11 -4.98 -6.01
N PHE A 46 -15.15 -6.31 -5.92
CA PHE A 46 -13.96 -7.12 -5.66
C PHE A 46 -12.92 -7.01 -6.79
N HIS A 47 -13.36 -7.06 -8.06
CA HIS A 47 -12.50 -6.85 -9.23
C HIS A 47 -11.76 -5.51 -9.15
N THR A 48 -12.52 -4.45 -8.88
CA THR A 48 -11.97 -3.09 -8.72
C THR A 48 -10.96 -3.04 -7.57
N PHE A 49 -11.27 -3.71 -6.45
CA PHE A 49 -10.40 -3.77 -5.29
C PHE A 49 -9.07 -4.49 -5.58
N ILE A 50 -9.08 -5.65 -6.23
CA ILE A 50 -7.85 -6.41 -6.47
C ILE A 50 -6.92 -5.76 -7.50
N MET A 51 -7.43 -4.87 -8.36
CA MET A 51 -6.63 -4.11 -9.33
C MET A 51 -5.98 -2.86 -8.72
N GLN A 52 -6.23 -2.55 -7.43
CA GLN A 52 -5.60 -1.41 -6.78
C GLN A 52 -4.07 -1.51 -6.81
N VAL A 53 -3.41 -0.37 -7.04
CA VAL A 53 -1.93 -0.23 -7.12
C VAL A 53 -1.34 0.15 -5.77
N ASN A 54 -2.04 0.98 -5.00
CA ASN A 54 -1.62 1.43 -3.69
C ASN A 54 -1.81 0.32 -2.64
N LEU A 55 -0.69 -0.16 -2.11
CA LEU A 55 -0.64 -1.28 -1.16
C LEU A 55 -0.66 -0.85 0.30
N HIS A 56 -0.73 0.45 0.61
CA HIS A 56 -0.72 0.90 1.99
C HIS A 56 -1.92 0.31 2.77
N PRO A 57 -1.74 -0.31 3.96
CA PRO A 57 -2.84 -0.99 4.66
C PRO A 57 -4.04 -0.09 5.00
N VAL A 58 -3.80 1.20 5.26
CA VAL A 58 -4.89 2.19 5.41
C VAL A 58 -5.68 2.38 4.12
N ARG A 59 -5.02 2.41 2.94
CA ARG A 59 -5.74 2.50 1.67
C ARG A 59 -6.57 1.26 1.42
N ILE A 60 -6.02 0.08 1.67
CA ILE A 60 -6.73 -1.20 1.55
C ILE A 60 -7.99 -1.18 2.42
N LEU A 61 -7.87 -0.80 3.69
CA LEU A 61 -9.02 -0.63 4.60
C LEU A 61 -10.07 0.35 4.07
N LEU A 62 -9.64 1.51 3.57
CA LEU A 62 -10.55 2.53 3.02
C LEU A 62 -11.24 2.06 1.74
N ASN A 63 -10.57 1.27 0.91
CA ASN A 63 -11.15 0.70 -0.30
C ASN A 63 -12.16 -0.40 0.02
N LEU A 64 -11.92 -1.24 1.03
CA LEU A 64 -12.93 -2.17 1.54
C LEU A 64 -14.20 -1.43 1.97
N GLN A 65 -14.05 -0.30 2.67
CA GLN A 65 -15.18 0.55 3.03
C GLN A 65 -15.89 1.14 1.81
N LYS A 66 -15.13 1.78 0.93
CA LYS A 66 -15.65 2.52 -0.23
C LYS A 66 -16.44 1.62 -1.17
N TYR A 67 -15.98 0.38 -1.37
CA TYR A 67 -16.59 -0.58 -2.28
C TYR A 67 -17.64 -1.48 -1.62
N GLY A 68 -17.95 -1.27 -0.33
CA GLY A 68 -18.97 -2.05 0.38
C GLY A 68 -18.55 -3.49 0.70
N LEU A 69 -17.25 -3.78 0.75
CA LEU A 69 -16.68 -5.13 0.93
C LEU A 69 -16.43 -5.47 2.42
N PHE A 70 -17.35 -5.09 3.31
CA PHE A 70 -17.23 -5.33 4.75
C PHE A 70 -18.19 -6.41 5.25
N GLY A 71 -17.74 -7.25 6.18
CA GLY A 71 -18.59 -8.20 6.89
C GLY A 71 -18.08 -9.63 6.80
N ALA A 72 -18.98 -10.59 6.64
CA ALA A 72 -18.65 -12.00 6.42
C ALA A 72 -17.84 -12.19 5.12
N ASP A 73 -18.11 -11.35 4.12
CA ASP A 73 -17.47 -11.38 2.80
C ASP A 73 -15.94 -11.24 2.85
N MET A 74 -15.39 -10.55 3.87
CA MET A 74 -13.93 -10.39 3.98
C MET A 74 -13.19 -11.72 4.21
N LYS A 75 -13.77 -12.66 4.96
CA LYS A 75 -13.15 -13.98 5.18
C LYS A 75 -13.15 -14.79 3.88
N LEU A 76 -14.28 -14.76 3.18
CA LEU A 76 -14.44 -15.40 1.88
C LEU A 76 -13.52 -14.79 0.81
N MET A 77 -13.33 -13.47 0.83
CA MET A 77 -12.35 -12.78 -0.02
C MET A 77 -10.92 -13.25 0.26
N CYS A 78 -10.53 -13.44 1.53
CA CYS A 78 -9.21 -14.01 1.85
C CYS A 78 -9.06 -15.40 1.22
N GLU A 79 -10.07 -16.28 1.34
CA GLU A 79 -10.02 -17.63 0.77
C GLU A 79 -9.92 -17.59 -0.77
N VAL A 80 -10.70 -16.71 -1.44
CA VAL A 80 -10.61 -16.53 -2.89
C VAL A 80 -9.25 -15.99 -3.31
N LEU A 81 -8.70 -15.01 -2.60
CA LEU A 81 -7.37 -14.48 -2.89
C LEU A 81 -6.27 -15.55 -2.72
N VAL A 82 -6.39 -16.44 -1.71
CA VAL A 82 -5.49 -17.59 -1.56
C VAL A 82 -5.63 -18.55 -2.73
N ALA A 83 -6.85 -18.85 -3.18
CA ALA A 83 -7.08 -19.69 -4.36
C ALA A 83 -6.53 -19.05 -5.65
N MET A 84 -6.63 -17.72 -5.79
CA MET A 84 -6.04 -16.97 -6.90
C MET A 84 -4.51 -16.99 -6.85
N MET A 85 -3.91 -16.81 -5.67
CA MET A 85 -2.47 -16.94 -5.44
C MET A 85 -1.96 -18.30 -5.93
N GLU A 86 -2.59 -19.40 -5.48
CA GLU A 86 -2.19 -20.74 -5.89
C GLU A 86 -2.32 -20.95 -7.40
N ARG A 87 -3.38 -20.42 -8.01
CA ARG A 87 -3.61 -20.53 -9.45
C ARG A 87 -2.53 -19.84 -10.26
N GLU A 88 -2.06 -18.67 -9.84
CA GLU A 88 -0.96 -17.95 -10.51
C GLU A 88 0.36 -18.73 -10.45
N MET A 89 0.62 -19.44 -9.35
CA MET A 89 1.82 -20.31 -9.24
C MET A 89 1.71 -21.60 -10.04
N LYS A 90 0.48 -22.09 -10.27
CA LYS A 90 0.20 -23.33 -11.02
C LYS A 90 -0.13 -23.06 -12.50
N ARG A 91 0.06 -21.82 -12.98
CA ARG A 91 -0.30 -21.41 -14.35
C ARG A 91 0.46 -22.24 -15.39
N ARG A 92 -0.23 -22.64 -16.47
CA ARG A 92 0.41 -23.35 -17.60
C ARG A 92 1.34 -22.39 -18.33
N GLY A 93 2.62 -22.71 -18.40
CA GLY A 93 3.67 -21.85 -18.93
C GLY A 93 4.66 -21.48 -17.84
N GLU A 94 4.54 -20.26 -17.33
CA GLU A 94 5.40 -19.73 -16.26
C GLU A 94 4.54 -19.26 -15.08
N ALA A 95 5.05 -19.45 -13.87
CA ALA A 95 4.43 -18.96 -12.65
C ALA A 95 4.43 -17.43 -12.63
N ASN A 96 3.28 -16.84 -12.33
CA ASN A 96 3.19 -15.40 -12.14
C ASN A 96 3.43 -15.05 -10.67
N GLU A 97 4.70 -15.08 -10.28
CA GLU A 97 5.12 -14.87 -8.88
C GLU A 97 4.65 -13.52 -8.32
N VAL A 98 4.63 -12.47 -9.16
CA VAL A 98 4.21 -11.12 -8.81
C VAL A 98 2.75 -11.08 -8.39
N MET A 99 1.84 -11.59 -9.24
CA MET A 99 0.42 -11.59 -8.92
C MET A 99 0.09 -12.57 -7.80
N SER A 100 0.78 -13.72 -7.73
CA SER A 100 0.68 -14.64 -6.60
C SER A 100 0.97 -13.93 -5.29
N PHE A 101 2.12 -13.24 -5.20
CA PHE A 101 2.50 -12.50 -4.00
C PHE A 101 1.56 -11.34 -3.70
N LYS A 102 1.05 -10.64 -4.73
CA LYS A 102 0.04 -9.60 -4.54
C LYS A 102 -1.25 -10.14 -3.92
N TYR A 103 -1.76 -11.27 -4.40
CA TYR A 103 -2.98 -11.86 -3.85
C TYR A 103 -2.78 -12.34 -2.41
N HIS A 104 -1.62 -12.94 -2.11
CA HIS A 104 -1.21 -13.24 -0.74
C HIS A 104 -1.20 -11.98 0.14
N TYR A 105 -0.56 -10.92 -0.33
CA TYR A 105 -0.47 -9.65 0.38
C TYR A 105 -1.86 -9.08 0.72
N LEU A 106 -2.75 -9.00 -0.26
CA LEU A 106 -4.11 -8.54 -0.04
C LEU A 106 -4.87 -9.44 0.94
N ALA A 107 -4.76 -10.76 0.80
CA ALA A 107 -5.42 -11.72 1.70
C ALA A 107 -4.93 -11.55 3.14
N TYR A 108 -3.62 -11.39 3.33
CA TYR A 108 -2.99 -11.21 4.63
C TYR A 108 -3.45 -9.91 5.31
N ILE A 109 -3.41 -8.78 4.59
CA ILE A 109 -3.86 -7.48 5.13
C ILE A 109 -5.35 -7.52 5.47
N ILE A 110 -6.21 -8.11 4.63
CA ILE A 110 -7.64 -8.30 4.96
C ILE A 110 -7.78 -9.18 6.20
N GLY A 111 -7.01 -10.27 6.29
CA GLY A 111 -6.99 -11.16 7.44
C GLY A 111 -6.66 -10.43 8.74
N GLU A 112 -5.67 -9.54 8.72
CA GLU A 112 -5.30 -8.71 9.88
C GLU A 112 -6.38 -7.69 10.25
N ILE A 113 -7.04 -7.08 9.26
CA ILE A 113 -8.21 -6.21 9.48
C ILE A 113 -9.35 -7.01 10.13
N VAL A 114 -9.64 -8.22 9.64
CA VAL A 114 -10.67 -9.12 10.18
C VAL A 114 -10.34 -9.52 11.62
N LYS A 115 -9.09 -9.93 11.91
CA LYS A 115 -8.64 -10.27 13.27
C LYS A 115 -8.83 -9.08 14.22
N HIS A 116 -8.47 -7.88 13.79
CA HIS A 116 -8.64 -6.66 14.59
C HIS A 116 -10.12 -6.34 14.86
N ARG A 117 -10.98 -6.48 13.84
CA ARG A 117 -12.43 -6.30 13.99
C ARG A 117 -13.03 -7.34 14.94
N ASP A 118 -12.71 -8.62 14.75
CA ASP A 118 -13.26 -9.72 15.54
C ASP A 118 -12.79 -9.62 17.01
N TYR A 119 -11.54 -9.20 17.26
CA TYR A 119 -11.01 -8.91 18.60
C TYR A 119 -11.74 -7.77 19.31
N LEU A 120 -12.09 -6.69 18.59
CA LEU A 120 -12.85 -5.59 19.20
C LEU A 120 -14.29 -5.99 19.47
N ASN A 121 -14.92 -6.76 18.57
CA ASN A 121 -16.28 -7.25 18.75
C ASN A 121 -16.39 -8.21 19.95
N SER A 122 -15.40 -9.05 20.21
CA SER A 122 -15.41 -9.97 21.36
C SER A 122 -15.23 -9.26 22.71
N ARG A 123 -14.81 -8.00 22.72
CA ARG A 123 -14.60 -7.18 23.92
C ARG A 123 -15.65 -6.09 24.11
N ARG A 124 -16.68 -6.03 23.27
CA ARG A 124 -17.62 -4.91 23.26
C ARG A 124 -18.84 -5.17 24.15
N ASP A 125 -19.23 -4.15 24.92
CA ASP A 125 -20.57 -4.03 25.49
C ASP A 125 -21.57 -3.58 24.41
N ALA A 126 -22.84 -3.95 24.56
CA ALA A 126 -23.89 -3.78 23.53
C ALA A 126 -24.12 -2.33 23.05
N ASN A 127 -23.66 -1.31 23.79
CA ASN A 127 -23.98 0.11 23.59
C ASN A 127 -22.98 0.96 22.77
N GLN A 128 -21.95 0.38 22.14
CA GLN A 128 -20.98 1.15 21.32
C GLN A 128 -21.19 1.02 19.80
N ASP A 129 -20.84 2.05 19.04
CA ASP A 129 -21.11 2.16 17.60
C ASP A 129 -20.11 1.34 16.75
N ALA A 130 -20.60 0.28 16.11
CA ALA A 130 -19.79 -0.89 15.74
C ALA A 130 -18.77 -0.71 14.61
N LYS A 131 -19.14 0.05 13.57
CA LYS A 131 -18.43 0.02 12.27
C LYS A 131 -17.33 1.07 12.14
N SER A 132 -17.49 2.24 12.75
CA SER A 132 -16.50 3.33 12.64
C SER A 132 -15.29 3.10 13.55
N ASP A 133 -15.49 2.46 14.70
CA ASP A 133 -14.47 2.37 15.73
C ASP A 133 -13.29 1.47 15.33
N PHE A 134 -13.55 0.28 14.75
CA PHE A 134 -12.46 -0.62 14.36
C PHE A 134 -11.63 -0.06 13.21
N LEU A 135 -12.25 0.66 12.27
CA LEU A 135 -11.58 1.28 11.12
C LEU A 135 -10.57 2.32 11.62
N ASP A 136 -11.03 3.20 12.51
CA ASP A 136 -10.18 4.23 13.10
C ASP A 136 -9.05 3.62 13.92
N LEU A 137 -9.32 2.58 14.70
CA LEU A 137 -8.33 1.93 15.55
C LEU A 137 -7.25 1.21 14.72
N PHE A 138 -7.63 0.45 13.70
CA PHE A 138 -6.68 -0.19 12.80
C PHE A 138 -5.83 0.84 12.07
N ALA A 139 -6.46 1.88 11.49
CA ALA A 139 -5.73 2.94 10.78
C ALA A 139 -4.76 3.69 11.70
N LYS A 140 -5.17 4.03 12.94
CA LYS A 140 -4.28 4.65 13.94
C LYS A 140 -3.12 3.74 14.31
N ARG A 141 -3.33 2.42 14.38
CA ARG A 141 -2.27 1.45 14.67
C ARG A 141 -1.23 1.42 13.54
N VAL A 142 -1.67 1.41 12.29
CA VAL A 142 -0.79 1.50 11.10
C VAL A 142 -0.04 2.83 11.04
N LEU A 143 -0.69 3.94 11.41
CA LEU A 143 -0.13 5.30 11.31
C LEU A 143 0.71 5.73 12.53
N LYS A 144 0.82 4.88 13.54
CA LYS A 144 1.55 5.23 14.76
C LYS A 144 3.05 5.23 14.49
N LEU A 145 3.70 6.34 14.86
CA LEU A 145 5.16 6.47 14.84
C LEU A 145 5.75 5.99 16.17
N GLY A 146 6.87 5.28 16.08
CA GLY A 146 7.78 4.95 17.17
C GLY A 146 8.55 6.18 17.66
N LYS A 147 9.40 5.99 18.68
CA LYS A 147 10.19 7.09 19.26
C LYS A 147 11.23 7.65 18.30
N ASP A 148 11.74 6.79 17.42
CA ASP A 148 12.71 7.07 16.36
C ASP A 148 12.07 7.57 15.06
N GLY A 149 10.73 7.74 15.04
CA GLY A 149 9.99 8.14 13.84
C GLY A 149 9.69 6.99 12.87
N THR A 150 10.04 5.75 13.19
CA THR A 150 9.70 4.57 12.38
C THR A 150 8.24 4.16 12.55
N ARG A 151 7.71 3.35 11.64
CA ARG A 151 6.35 2.79 11.73
C ARG A 151 6.42 1.33 12.17
N GLU A 152 6.90 1.07 13.39
CA GLU A 152 7.17 -0.27 13.93
C GLU A 152 6.06 -1.31 13.63
N TYR A 153 4.78 -0.94 13.85
CA TYR A 153 3.67 -1.86 13.58
C TYR A 153 3.49 -2.16 12.10
N LEU A 154 3.58 -1.14 11.22
CA LEU A 154 3.48 -1.33 9.78
C LEU A 154 4.63 -2.22 9.30
N ASP A 155 5.84 -1.95 9.74
CA ASP A 155 7.03 -2.72 9.34
C ASP A 155 6.93 -4.18 9.80
N ALA A 156 6.50 -4.41 11.04
CA ALA A 156 6.26 -5.76 11.55
C ALA A 156 5.15 -6.48 10.77
N LEU A 157 4.04 -5.79 10.49
CA LEU A 157 2.92 -6.32 9.70
C LEU A 157 3.37 -6.77 8.31
N ILE A 158 4.15 -5.94 7.60
CA ILE A 158 4.61 -6.28 6.25
C ILE A 158 5.65 -7.41 6.30
N ARG A 159 6.59 -7.39 7.25
CA ARG A 159 7.59 -8.48 7.40
C ARG A 159 6.92 -9.82 7.68
N GLU A 160 5.90 -9.82 8.53
CA GLU A 160 5.14 -11.01 8.84
C GLU A 160 4.34 -11.51 7.62
N CYS A 161 3.74 -10.60 6.85
CA CYS A 161 3.11 -10.93 5.57
C CYS A 161 4.10 -11.65 4.64
N VAL A 162 5.32 -11.14 4.49
CA VAL A 162 6.35 -11.80 3.66
C VAL A 162 6.70 -13.17 4.23
N ARG A 163 6.90 -13.28 5.54
CA ARG A 163 7.25 -14.54 6.23
C ARG A 163 6.20 -15.64 6.01
N GLU A 164 4.92 -15.28 5.94
CA GLU A 164 3.81 -16.21 5.73
C GLU A 164 3.58 -16.59 4.26
N PHE A 165 4.31 -16.00 3.31
CA PHE A 165 4.16 -16.38 1.91
C PHE A 165 4.61 -17.84 1.69
N PRO A 166 3.77 -18.73 1.14
CA PRO A 166 4.06 -20.16 1.12
C PRO A 166 5.09 -20.58 0.06
N PHE A 167 5.28 -19.81 -1.01
CA PHE A 167 6.16 -20.17 -2.12
C PHE A 167 7.58 -19.61 -1.95
N ARG A 168 8.37 -20.26 -1.07
CA ARG A 168 9.68 -19.75 -0.64
C ARG A 168 10.81 -19.88 -1.66
N ASP A 169 10.69 -20.80 -2.61
CA ASP A 169 11.73 -21.03 -3.62
C ASP A 169 11.64 -20.08 -4.81
N CYS A 170 10.57 -19.28 -4.89
CA CYS A 170 10.33 -18.37 -5.99
C CYS A 170 11.35 -17.21 -6.00
N THR A 171 11.61 -16.65 -7.18
CA THR A 171 12.63 -15.62 -7.35
C THR A 171 12.25 -14.33 -6.63
N LEU A 172 10.99 -13.94 -6.72
CA LEU A 172 10.45 -12.74 -6.10
C LEU A 172 10.58 -12.77 -4.57
N PHE A 173 10.24 -13.90 -3.93
CA PHE A 173 10.38 -14.05 -2.48
C PHE A 173 11.84 -13.87 -2.05
N ARG A 174 12.78 -14.54 -2.75
CA ARG A 174 14.22 -14.42 -2.47
C ARG A 174 14.72 -12.99 -2.62
N GLN A 175 14.27 -12.27 -3.66
CA GLN A 175 14.63 -10.87 -3.89
C GLN A 175 14.06 -9.95 -2.79
N VAL A 176 12.79 -10.10 -2.43
CA VAL A 176 12.14 -9.31 -1.35
C VAL A 176 12.85 -9.53 -0.01
N VAL A 177 13.15 -10.79 0.35
CA VAL A 177 13.85 -11.11 1.59
C VAL A 177 15.28 -10.57 1.59
N ALA A 178 16.00 -10.68 0.47
CA ALA A 178 17.34 -10.12 0.35
C ALA A 178 17.34 -8.60 0.54
N GLN A 179 16.35 -7.89 -0.04
CA GLN A 179 16.20 -6.44 0.16
C GLN A 179 15.84 -6.08 1.61
N MET A 180 15.00 -6.87 2.28
CA MET A 180 14.56 -6.60 3.67
C MET A 180 15.60 -6.92 4.74
N THR A 181 16.62 -7.73 4.41
CA THR A 181 17.70 -8.14 5.32
C THR A 181 19.01 -7.40 5.05
N ASN A 182 19.15 -6.75 3.89
CA ASN A 182 20.29 -5.89 3.60
C ASN A 182 20.27 -4.66 4.52
N LYS A 183 21.30 -4.54 5.39
CA LYS A 183 21.45 -3.43 6.34
C LYS A 183 21.72 -2.08 5.68
N GLU A 184 22.23 -2.08 4.45
CA GLU A 184 22.49 -0.86 3.67
C GLU A 184 21.22 -0.36 2.96
N ASN A 185 20.17 -1.19 2.87
CA ASN A 185 18.92 -0.79 2.25
C ASN A 185 18.09 0.06 3.22
N VAL A 186 17.91 1.32 2.86
CA VAL A 186 17.11 2.30 3.63
C VAL A 186 15.61 2.25 3.32
N SER A 187 15.19 1.45 2.34
CA SER A 187 13.78 1.34 1.93
C SER A 187 12.93 0.71 3.02
N THR A 188 11.71 1.22 3.23
CA THR A 188 10.79 0.60 4.18
C THR A 188 10.31 -0.76 3.65
N PRO A 189 9.87 -1.69 4.52
CA PRO A 189 9.26 -2.95 4.07
C PRO A 189 8.10 -2.76 3.09
N LEU A 190 7.29 -1.71 3.28
CA LEU A 190 6.19 -1.39 2.37
C LEU A 190 6.70 -0.94 0.99
N ASP A 191 7.79 -0.17 0.92
CA ASP A 191 8.39 0.28 -0.35
C ASP A 191 8.99 -0.90 -1.12
N ILE A 192 9.65 -1.82 -0.42
CA ILE A 192 10.20 -3.06 -1.00
C ILE A 192 9.07 -3.89 -1.63
N VAL A 193 8.00 -4.15 -0.89
CA VAL A 193 6.83 -4.90 -1.40
C VAL A 193 6.14 -4.17 -2.55
N SER A 194 5.97 -2.85 -2.42
CA SER A 194 5.37 -2.02 -3.48
C SER A 194 6.20 -2.04 -4.75
N THR A 195 7.52 -2.04 -4.64
CA THR A 195 8.44 -2.14 -5.78
C THR A 195 8.40 -3.53 -6.41
N ALA A 196 8.33 -4.60 -5.59
CA ALA A 196 8.22 -5.97 -6.09
C ALA A 196 6.92 -6.22 -6.89
N ILE A 197 5.81 -5.60 -6.47
CA ILE A 197 4.51 -5.77 -7.12
C ILE A 197 4.30 -4.80 -8.29
N ASN A 198 4.60 -3.52 -8.09
CA ASN A 198 4.31 -2.48 -9.08
C ASN A 198 5.46 -2.22 -10.06
N GLY A 199 6.64 -2.82 -9.81
CA GLY A 199 7.88 -2.54 -10.53
C GLY A 199 8.66 -1.38 -9.92
N GLN A 200 9.94 -1.28 -10.30
CA GLN A 200 10.82 -0.20 -9.88
C GLN A 200 10.35 1.16 -10.40
N ARG A 201 10.36 2.16 -9.51
CA ARG A 201 10.06 3.55 -9.83
C ARG A 201 11.33 4.37 -9.75
N GLY A 202 11.76 4.95 -10.87
CA GLY A 202 12.76 6.01 -10.83
C GLY A 202 12.17 7.28 -10.21
N PHE A 203 12.97 8.04 -9.44
CA PHE A 203 12.62 9.40 -9.00
C PHE A 203 11.35 9.54 -8.12
N GLN A 204 11.20 8.71 -7.08
CA GLN A 204 10.07 8.77 -6.13
C GLN A 204 9.91 10.13 -5.42
N ASP A 205 11.00 10.89 -5.24
CA ASP A 205 11.03 12.06 -4.34
C ASP A 205 10.19 13.26 -4.78
N THR A 206 9.59 13.22 -5.97
CA THR A 206 8.85 14.37 -6.55
C THR A 206 7.33 14.23 -6.49
N VAL A 207 6.79 13.05 -6.21
CA VAL A 207 5.34 12.83 -6.21
C VAL A 207 4.78 13.03 -4.79
N PRO A 208 3.90 14.02 -4.57
CA PRO A 208 3.27 14.19 -3.27
C PRO A 208 2.37 13.00 -2.95
N ILE A 209 2.43 12.53 -1.70
CA ILE A 209 1.64 11.41 -1.21
C ILE A 209 0.76 11.79 -0.01
N CYS A 210 -0.38 11.13 0.12
CA CYS A 210 -1.26 11.27 1.26
C CYS A 210 -0.58 10.76 2.53
N SER A 211 -0.49 11.60 3.55
CA SER A 211 0.19 11.22 4.80
C SER A 211 -0.55 10.15 5.62
N SER A 212 -1.76 9.75 5.22
CA SER A 212 -2.57 8.74 5.91
C SER A 212 -2.67 7.41 5.17
N CYS A 213 -2.69 7.43 3.83
CA CYS A 213 -2.93 6.22 3.04
C CYS A 213 -1.96 6.05 1.88
N GLY A 214 -0.92 6.90 1.77
CA GLY A 214 0.12 6.76 0.75
C GLY A 214 -0.34 7.01 -0.68
N GLU A 215 -1.57 7.46 -0.91
CA GLU A 215 -2.05 7.75 -2.26
C GLU A 215 -1.30 8.90 -2.89
N GLU A 216 -0.92 8.75 -4.15
CA GLU A 216 -0.26 9.79 -4.92
C GLU A 216 -1.22 10.94 -5.25
N LYS A 217 -0.65 12.13 -5.48
CA LYS A 217 -1.35 13.34 -5.92
C LYS A 217 -2.58 13.67 -5.04
N PRO A 218 -2.46 13.74 -3.70
CA PRO A 218 -3.56 14.11 -2.82
C PRO A 218 -4.02 15.56 -3.02
N ASP A 219 -5.34 15.76 -3.14
CA ASP A 219 -5.94 17.06 -3.49
C ASP A 219 -5.90 18.11 -2.37
N LYS A 220 -5.77 17.71 -1.10
CA LYS A 220 -5.96 18.62 0.04
C LYS A 220 -4.68 18.77 0.86
N LYS A 221 -4.32 20.00 1.21
CA LYS A 221 -3.24 20.30 2.17
C LYS A 221 -3.82 20.59 3.55
N CYS A 222 -3.05 20.34 4.61
CA CYS A 222 -3.44 20.79 5.95
C CYS A 222 -3.60 22.32 5.96
N SER A 223 -4.77 22.82 6.35
CA SER A 223 -5.07 24.25 6.35
C SER A 223 -4.19 25.07 7.30
N LYS A 224 -3.65 24.44 8.36
CA LYS A 224 -2.80 25.10 9.35
C LYS A 224 -1.32 25.17 8.95
N CYS A 225 -0.71 24.03 8.63
CA CYS A 225 0.72 23.97 8.35
C CYS A 225 1.08 23.98 6.85
N LYS A 226 0.14 23.59 5.97
CA LYS A 226 0.35 23.36 4.53
C LYS A 226 1.45 22.34 4.16
N ALA A 227 2.13 21.73 5.14
CA ALA A 227 3.26 20.83 4.95
C ALA A 227 2.86 19.38 4.63
N VAL A 228 1.70 18.92 5.09
CA VAL A 228 1.19 17.56 4.81
C VAL A 228 -0.04 17.61 3.92
N GLN A 229 -0.25 16.54 3.15
CA GLN A 229 -1.36 16.41 2.22
C GLN A 229 -2.22 15.16 2.50
N TYR A 230 -3.48 15.23 2.09
CA TYR A 230 -4.50 14.22 2.31
C TYR A 230 -5.41 14.12 1.09
N CYS A 231 -5.93 12.93 0.82
CA CYS A 231 -6.96 12.75 -0.21
C CYS A 231 -8.24 13.54 0.16
N ASP A 232 -8.66 13.42 1.41
CA ASP A 232 -9.93 13.97 1.88
C ASP A 232 -9.92 14.23 3.41
N ARG A 233 -11.07 14.64 3.94
CA ARG A 233 -11.28 14.89 5.37
C ARG A 233 -11.14 13.61 6.20
N GLN A 234 -11.47 12.44 5.64
CA GLN A 234 -11.35 11.17 6.35
C GLN A 234 -9.88 10.82 6.60
N CYS A 235 -9.03 10.91 5.56
CA CYS A 235 -7.59 10.72 5.70
C CYS A 235 -6.99 11.70 6.72
N GLN A 236 -7.34 12.98 6.66
CA GLN A 236 -6.87 13.97 7.63
C GLN A 236 -7.26 13.58 9.07
N ARG A 237 -8.53 13.20 9.29
CA ARG A 237 -9.03 12.76 10.60
C ARG A 237 -8.28 11.54 11.14
N LEU A 238 -8.00 10.56 10.28
CA LEU A 238 -7.27 9.34 10.65
C LEU A 238 -5.83 9.61 11.10
N HIS A 239 -5.13 10.56 10.48
CA HIS A 239 -3.75 10.90 10.82
C HIS A 239 -3.64 12.00 11.91
N TRP A 240 -4.72 12.74 12.20
CA TRP A 240 -4.69 13.90 13.08
C TRP A 240 -4.09 13.61 14.47
N PHE A 241 -4.30 12.42 15.04
CA PHE A 241 -3.77 12.04 16.35
C PHE A 241 -2.23 12.15 16.44
N ALA A 242 -1.54 11.87 15.33
CA ALA A 242 -0.09 12.00 15.21
C ALA A 242 0.28 13.41 14.72
N HIS A 243 -0.33 13.87 13.62
CA HIS A 243 0.01 15.15 13.01
C HIS A 243 -0.15 16.36 13.94
N LYS A 244 -1.19 16.38 14.79
CA LYS A 244 -1.47 17.52 15.68
C LYS A 244 -0.30 17.91 16.58
N LYS A 245 0.58 16.94 16.90
CA LYS A 245 1.76 17.15 17.75
C LYS A 245 2.86 17.97 17.07
N VAL A 246 2.90 17.94 15.74
CA VAL A 246 3.91 18.61 14.90
C VAL A 246 3.30 19.68 13.99
N CYS A 247 2.00 19.94 14.11
CA CYS A 247 1.28 20.86 13.24
C CYS A 247 1.46 22.32 13.69
N ALA A 248 2.47 22.99 13.13
CA ALA A 248 2.74 24.42 13.32
C ALA A 248 2.38 25.24 12.08
N ARG A 249 2.02 26.52 12.26
CA ARG A 249 1.85 27.43 11.11
C ARG A 249 3.25 27.75 10.54
N PRO A 250 3.43 27.74 9.22
CA PRO A 250 4.67 28.23 8.65
C PRO A 250 4.86 29.70 9.07
N SER A 251 6.02 30.00 9.64
CA SER A 251 6.45 31.38 9.95
C SER A 251 6.38 32.21 8.67
N ALA A 252 5.83 33.41 8.74
CA ALA A 252 5.58 34.26 7.56
C ALA A 252 6.86 34.86 6.91
N ASN A 253 8.05 34.27 7.12
CA ASN A 253 9.30 34.73 6.52
C ASN A 253 9.99 33.60 5.72
N PRO A 254 9.66 33.42 4.43
CA PRO A 254 10.41 32.55 3.54
C PRO A 254 11.73 33.17 3.04
N SER A 255 12.06 34.41 3.44
CA SER A 255 13.09 35.22 2.78
C SER A 255 14.50 35.15 3.38
N ALA A 256 14.77 34.27 4.35
CA ALA A 256 16.09 34.15 4.97
C ALA A 256 16.79 32.79 4.73
N GLU A 257 16.05 31.69 4.62
CA GLU A 257 16.67 30.36 4.45
C GLU A 257 17.00 30.02 2.99
N ALA A 258 16.33 30.65 2.01
CA ALA A 258 16.66 30.49 0.59
C ALA A 258 17.92 31.29 0.16
N ALA A 259 18.41 32.22 0.99
CA ALA A 259 19.56 33.08 0.66
C ALA A 259 20.90 32.58 1.25
N MET A 260 20.90 31.55 2.12
CA MET A 260 22.14 30.98 2.69
C MET A 260 22.62 29.71 1.98
N ILE A 261 21.84 29.15 1.04
CA ILE A 261 22.24 28.02 0.17
C ILE A 261 22.35 28.52 -1.29
N SER A 262 23.02 29.66 -1.47
CA SER A 262 23.61 30.02 -2.76
C SER A 262 25.09 30.32 -2.51
N LYS A 263 25.82 29.31 -2.03
CA LYS A 263 27.22 29.22 -2.45
C LYS A 263 27.14 28.89 -3.93
N GLU A 264 27.74 29.74 -4.75
CA GLU A 264 27.86 29.57 -6.20
C GLU A 264 28.26 28.13 -6.50
N ILE A 265 27.30 27.34 -6.94
CA ILE A 265 27.57 26.05 -7.54
C ILE A 265 27.97 26.39 -8.97
N ASP A 266 29.26 26.27 -9.29
CA ASP A 266 29.72 26.43 -10.65
C ASP A 266 29.14 25.32 -11.52
N SER A 267 28.05 25.66 -12.19
CA SER A 267 27.33 24.78 -13.12
C SER A 267 28.22 24.26 -14.25
N THR A 268 29.34 24.92 -14.55
CA THR A 268 30.29 24.46 -15.57
C THR A 268 31.17 23.32 -15.04
N GLU A 269 31.66 23.41 -13.80
CA GLU A 269 32.47 22.36 -13.18
C GLU A 269 31.66 21.06 -12.94
N ILE A 270 30.41 21.18 -12.51
CA ILE A 270 29.53 20.02 -12.34
C ILE A 270 29.23 19.36 -13.69
N ASN A 271 28.98 20.13 -14.74
CA ASN A 271 28.73 19.56 -16.06
C ASN A 271 29.96 18.85 -16.63
N GLU A 272 31.17 19.38 -16.42
CA GLU A 272 32.40 18.69 -16.81
C GLU A 272 32.62 17.38 -16.03
N GLN A 273 32.35 17.38 -14.71
CA GLN A 273 32.45 16.18 -13.89
C GLN A 273 31.44 15.11 -14.32
N LEU A 274 30.20 15.51 -14.64
CA LEU A 274 29.17 14.61 -15.14
C LEU A 274 29.53 14.03 -16.52
N GLN A 275 30.09 14.83 -17.43
CA GLN A 275 30.53 14.34 -18.75
C GLN A 275 31.68 13.33 -18.64
N LYS A 276 32.61 13.53 -17.68
CA LYS A 276 33.72 12.60 -17.42
C LYS A 276 33.24 11.23 -16.89
N LEU A 277 32.10 11.18 -16.21
CA LEU A 277 31.51 9.93 -15.70
C LEU A 277 30.80 9.11 -16.79
N VAL A 278 30.34 9.75 -17.87
CA VAL A 278 29.66 9.06 -19.00
C VAL A 278 30.66 8.57 -20.05
N ALA A 279 31.86 9.16 -20.10
CA ALA A 279 32.91 8.83 -21.04
C ALA A 279 33.91 7.77 -20.53
N GLY A 280 33.70 7.22 -19.33
CA GLY A 280 34.54 6.19 -18.69
C GLY A 280 33.96 4.79 -18.76
#